data_AF-A0A959UI65-F1
#
_entry.id   AF-A0A959UI65-F1
#
_cell.length_a   1.000
_cell.length_b   1.000
_cell.length_c   1.000
_cell.angle_alpha   90.00
_cell.angle_beta   90.00
_cell.angle_gamma   90.00
#
_symmetry.space_group_name_H-M   'P 1'
#
loop_
_entity.id
_entity.type
_entity.pdbx_description
1 polymer ?
#
loop_
_entity_poly.entity_id
_entity_poly.type
_entity_poly.pdbx_seq_one_letter_code
_entity_poly.pdbx_strand_id
1 'polypeptide(L)' 'MKKQIKTLGIILVFLTAPLFLLAQNPPHPNGGNGPGSGNTPVGGGAPIDGGISIMLILGAAYGSKKVYQQMK' A
#
# COMPACT_ATOMS: atom_id res chain seq x y z
N MET A 1 5.66 -18.50 -26.28
CA MET A 1 5.16 -17.12 -26.17
C MET A 1 3.81 -17.02 -25.43
N LYS A 2 2.72 -17.65 -25.89
CA LYS A 2 1.39 -17.56 -25.21
C LYS A 2 1.40 -18.01 -23.74
N LYS A 3 2.18 -19.05 -23.41
CA LYS A 3 2.37 -19.55 -22.02
C LYS A 3 3.11 -18.53 -21.14
N GLN A 4 4.18 -17.93 -21.66
CA GLN A 4 4.97 -16.92 -20.94
C GLN A 4 4.16 -15.65 -20.65
N ILE A 5 3.33 -15.21 -21.60
CA ILE A 5 2.44 -14.05 -21.43
C ILE A 5 1.42 -14.30 -20.32
N LYS A 6 0.81 -15.50 -20.28
CA LYS A 6 -0.13 -15.88 -19.21
C LYS A 6 0.56 -15.93 -17.85
N THR A 7 1.75 -16.52 -17.78
CA THR A 7 2.57 -16.55 -16.56
C THR A 7 2.91 -15.13 -16.07
N LEU A 8 3.30 -14.22 -16.97
CA LEU A 8 3.61 -12.83 -16.63
C LEU A 8 2.38 -12.07 -16.12
N GLY A 9 1.21 -12.31 -16.70
CA GLY A 9 -0.05 -11.72 -16.25
C GLY A 9 -0.43 -12.15 -14.83
N ILE A 10 -0.25 -13.43 -14.50
CA ILE A 10 -0.50 -13.95 -13.14
C ILE A 10 0.46 -13.30 -12.14
N ILE A 11 1.75 -13.21 -12.47
CA ILE A 11 2.75 -12.57 -11.62
C ILE A 11 2.37 -11.11 -11.33
N LEU A 12 1.93 -10.36 -12.35
CA LEU A 12 1.52 -8.96 -12.19
C LEU A 12 0.29 -8.81 -11.28
N VAL A 13 -0.67 -9.72 -11.38
CA VAL A 13 -1.86 -9.72 -10.51
C VAL A 13 -1.45 -9.98 -9.06
N PHE A 14 -0.60 -10.97 -8.80
CA PHE A 14 -0.14 -11.25 -7.43
C PHE A 14 0.75 -10.13 -6.85
N LEU A 15 1.50 -9.41 -7.69
CA LEU A 15 2.32 -8.28 -7.24
C LEU A 15 1.50 -7.05 -6.86
N THR A 16 0.35 -6.86 -7.51
CA THR A 16 -0.51 -5.68 -7.31
C THR A 16 -1.69 -5.94 -6.39
N ALA A 17 -2.12 -7.19 -6.21
CA ALA A 17 -3.24 -7.56 -5.34
C ALA A 17 -3.11 -7.04 -3.89
N PRO A 18 -1.93 -7.07 -3.22
CA PRO A 18 -1.78 -6.55 -1.86
C PRO A 18 -2.03 -5.05 -1.73
N LEU A 19 -1.94 -4.28 -2.82
CA LEU A 19 -2.27 -2.85 -2.83
C LEU A 19 -3.79 -2.60 -2.73
N PHE A 20 -4.60 -3.61 -3.02
CA PHE A 20 -6.07 -3.53 -3.06
C PHE A 20 -6.76 -4.32 -1.95
N LEU A 21 -6.02 -5.13 -1.21
CA LEU A 21 -6.52 -5.89 -0.08
C LEU A 21 -6.37 -5.05 1.20
N LEU A 22 -7.44 -4.37 1.59
CA LEU A 22 -7.51 -3.64 2.86
C LEU A 22 -7.81 -4.62 4.00
N ALA A 23 -7.06 -4.53 5.10
CA ALA A 23 -7.34 -5.31 6.29
C ALA A 23 -8.66 -4.82 6.93
N GLN A 24 -9.49 -5.75 7.37
CA GLN A 24 -10.67 -5.41 8.15
C GLN A 24 -10.22 -4.88 9.52
N ASN A 25 -10.82 -3.79 10.00
CA ASN A 25 -10.56 -3.32 11.35
C ASN A 25 -11.03 -4.40 12.35
N PRO A 26 -10.28 -4.66 13.43
CA PRO A 26 -10.71 -5.60 14.44
C PRO A 26 -12.06 -5.15 15.03
N PRO A 27 -12.95 -6.10 15.37
CA PRO A 27 -14.21 -5.76 16.02
C PRO A 27 -13.94 -4.98 17.31
N HIS A 28 -14.75 -3.96 17.60
CA HIS A 28 -14.61 -3.17 18.82
C HIS A 28 -14.72 -4.10 20.05
N PRO A 29 -13.81 -4.03 21.05
CA PRO A 29 -13.79 -4.97 22.17
C PRO A 29 -15.10 -4.98 22.98
N ASN A 30 -15.83 -3.87 23.00
CA ASN A 30 -17.11 -3.72 23.70
C ASN A 30 -18.37 -3.79 22.80
N GLY A 31 -18.34 -4.51 21.68
CA GLY A 31 -19.57 -4.83 20.94
C GLY A 31 -20.28 -3.65 20.25
N GLY A 32 -19.57 -2.56 19.92
CA GLY A 32 -20.07 -1.55 18.98
C GLY A 32 -20.39 -0.16 19.55
N ASN A 33 -20.10 0.13 20.83
CA ASN A 33 -20.15 1.52 21.31
C ASN A 33 -18.79 2.18 21.04
N GLY A 34 -18.78 3.20 20.17
CA GLY A 34 -17.58 3.95 19.77
C GLY A 34 -16.80 4.53 20.96
N PRO A 35 -15.57 5.03 20.71
CA PRO A 35 -14.66 5.36 21.80
C PRO A 35 -15.19 6.53 22.63
N GLY A 36 -15.59 6.26 23.87
CA GLY A 36 -15.72 7.29 24.90
C GLY A 36 -14.34 7.85 25.26
N SER A 37 -14.31 9.01 25.94
CA SER A 37 -13.10 9.80 26.29
C SER A 37 -11.99 9.07 27.09
N GLY A 38 -12.09 7.75 27.30
CA GLY A 38 -11.08 6.90 27.92
C GLY A 38 -10.91 5.52 27.28
N ASN A 39 -11.49 5.28 26.09
CA ASN A 39 -11.40 3.99 25.40
C ASN A 39 -10.22 3.92 24.44
N THR A 40 -9.59 2.75 24.36
CA THR A 40 -8.53 2.39 23.42
C THR A 40 -8.92 2.75 21.98
N PRO A 41 -8.05 3.40 21.19
CA PRO A 41 -8.35 3.75 19.81
C PRO A 41 -8.80 2.52 19.02
N VAL A 42 -9.98 2.58 18.40
CA VAL A 42 -10.43 1.59 17.43
C VAL A 42 -10.05 2.05 16.02
N GLY A 43 -8.98 1.46 15.49
CA GLY A 43 -8.39 1.80 14.20
C GLY A 43 -6.99 1.21 14.05
N GLY A 44 -6.47 1.14 12.82
CA GLY A 44 -5.14 0.57 12.52
C GLY A 44 -5.08 -0.46 11.38
N GLY A 45 -6.22 -0.83 10.78
CA GLY A 45 -6.27 -1.75 9.64
C GLY A 45 -5.94 -1.10 8.28
N ALA A 46 -5.90 0.23 8.22
CA ALA A 46 -5.57 0.96 6.99
C ALA A 46 -4.05 1.01 6.81
N PRO A 47 -3.49 0.52 5.69
CA PRO A 47 -2.07 0.61 5.42
C PRO A 47 -1.67 2.05 5.07
N ILE A 48 -1.44 2.88 6.10
CA ILE A 48 -0.94 4.26 5.96
C ILE A 48 0.47 4.28 5.32
N ASP A 49 1.23 3.21 5.54
CA ASP A 49 2.59 3.05 5.02
C ASP A 49 2.65 2.89 3.48
N GLY A 50 1.60 2.32 2.86
CA GLY A 50 1.56 2.13 1.40
C GLY A 50 1.63 3.46 0.64
N GLY A 51 0.99 4.51 1.16
CA GLY A 51 0.97 5.84 0.53
C GLY A 51 2.32 6.56 0.63
N ILE A 52 2.96 6.50 1.80
CA ILE A 52 4.27 7.14 2.02
C ILE A 52 5.35 6.43 1.21
N SER A 53 5.35 5.10 1.21
CA SER A 53 6.30 4.29 0.44
C SER A 53 6.21 4.57 -1.07
N ILE A 54 5.00 4.67 -1.63
CA ILE A 54 4.80 5.00 -3.05
C ILE A 54 5.29 6.42 -3.37
N MET A 55 4.95 7.40 -2.52
CA MET A 55 5.40 8.78 -2.68
C MET A 55 6.93 8.89 -2.65
N LEU A 56 7.58 8.16 -1.75
CA LEU A 56 9.04 8.13 -1.63
C LEU A 56 9.70 7.51 -2.86
N ILE A 57 9.18 6.37 -3.34
CA ILE A 57 9.69 5.69 -4.54
C ILE A 57 9.57 6.61 -5.77
N LEU A 58 8.42 7.25 -5.96
CA LEU A 58 8.20 8.15 -7.09
C LEU A 58 9.09 9.40 -7.01
N GLY A 59 9.24 9.98 -5.81
CA GLY A 59 10.12 11.10 -5.56
C GLY A 59 11.59 10.75 -5.86
N ALA A 60 12.07 9.61 -5.37
CA ALA A 60 13.43 9.13 -5.61
C ALA A 60 13.68 8.81 -7.09
N ALA A 61 12.73 8.16 -7.77
CA ALA A 61 12.84 7.87 -9.19
C ALA A 61 12.90 9.14 -10.04
N TYR A 62 12.03 10.12 -9.77
CA TYR A 62 12.03 11.40 -10.48
C TYR A 62 13.31 12.21 -10.20
N GLY A 63 13.72 12.31 -8.94
CA GLY A 63 14.95 12.99 -8.55
C GLY A 63 16.18 12.39 -9.23
N SER A 64 16.29 11.06 -9.22
CA SER A 64 17.39 10.34 -9.87
C SER A 64 17.44 10.59 -11.38
N LYS A 65 16.28 10.60 -12.05
CA LYS A 65 16.18 10.90 -13.49
C LYS A 65 16.68 12.31 -13.80
N LYS A 66 16.30 13.31 -13.00
CA LYS A 66 16.67 14.71 -13.23
C LYS A 66 18.17 14.93 -13.04
N VAL A 67 18.76 14.36 -11.99
CA VAL A 67 20.21 14.43 -11.75
C VAL A 67 20.96 13.76 -12.90
N TYR A 68 20.53 12.57 -13.32
CA TYR A 68 21.15 11.87 -14.46
C TYR A 68 21.12 12.70 -15.75
N GLN A 69 20.02 13.42 -16.03
CA GLN A 69 19.92 14.30 -17.20
C GLN A 69 20.78 15.56 -17.09
N GLN A 70 21.09 16.04 -15.88
CA GLN A 70 21.99 17.18 -15.70
C GLN A 70 23.47 16.79 -15.77
N MET A 71 23.78 15.52 -15.46
CA MET A 71 25.14 14.97 -15.56
C MET A 71 25.50 14.49 -16.98
N LYS A 72 24.50 14.29 -17.84
CA LYS A 72 24.66 13.88 -19.24
C LYS A 72 24.58 15.08 -20.17
#